data_AF-A0A957SDX3-F1
#
_entry.id   AF-A0A957SDX3-F1
#
_cell.length_a   1.000
_cell.length_b   1.000
_cell.length_c   1.000
_cell.angle_alpha   90.00
_cell.angle_beta   90.00
_cell.angle_gamma   90.00
#
_symmetry.space_group_name_H-M   'P 1'
#
loop_
_entity.id
_entity.type
_entity.pdbx_description
1 polymer ?
#
loop_
_entity_poly.entity_id
_entity_poly.type
_entity_poly.pdbx_seq_one_letter_code
_entity_poly.pdbx_strand_id
1 'polypeptide(L)'
;ALADGDPILAVIRGSAVNQDGRSSGLSAPSGPSQQEVTQQALRNAGVKPAQVGYIEAHGTGTPLGDPIEIGALTAVFHERATPLYVGSAKTNIGHLEFAAGIAGTMKVALALQHGEIPKHLNFHTPSPHIDWAHTPVQIPTATIPWSLPAGAKRIAGISSFGLSGTNVHIVLEEAPQRPATASTPVVVRAEEATTDAAAHLLTLSAKSEAALQAMAQRYAVFLATPPAADVDLGDICYTSHTGRNHYSHRLSVTAASLAEMQQTLAAYAATPGDQLGDAIATGHVGKTQKPKIAFLFTGQGSQYPGMGRELYASEPIFRAVLDRCEPIVQECLGRSLLELLYLEEAVASQSQEVGWSQSRKIDQPTTRPTDQPTTRPT
;
A
#
# COMPACT_ATOMS: atom_id res chain seq x y z
N ALA A 1 -7.96 9.73 -5.61
CA ALA A 1 -8.17 9.42 -4.17
C ALA A 1 -9.33 8.46 -3.95
N LEU A 2 -10.57 8.90 -3.69
CA LEU A 2 -11.67 7.97 -3.39
C LEU A 2 -12.06 7.09 -4.58
N ALA A 3 -12.21 7.68 -5.78
CA ALA A 3 -12.53 6.94 -7.00
C ALA A 3 -11.42 5.94 -7.39
N ASP A 4 -10.16 6.31 -7.11
CA ASP A 4 -8.98 5.51 -7.44
C ASP A 4 -8.63 4.50 -6.32
N GLY A 5 -9.37 4.50 -5.21
CA GLY A 5 -9.12 3.59 -4.07
C GLY A 5 -7.92 3.95 -3.19
N ASP A 6 -7.26 5.08 -3.42
CA ASP A 6 -6.02 5.48 -2.72
C ASP A 6 -6.18 5.51 -1.18
N PRO A 7 -5.11 5.19 -0.43
CA PRO A 7 -5.08 5.43 1.01
C PRO A 7 -5.04 6.95 1.29
N ILE A 8 -6.04 7.45 2.02
CA ILE A 8 -6.10 8.85 2.43
C ILE A 8 -5.57 8.93 3.87
N LEU A 9 -4.47 9.67 4.07
CA LEU A 9 -3.86 9.82 5.40
C LEU A 9 -4.52 10.96 6.20
N ALA A 10 -4.81 12.06 5.52
CA ALA A 10 -5.47 13.25 6.04
C ALA A 10 -6.00 14.10 4.87
N VAL A 11 -6.79 15.14 5.17
CA VAL A 11 -7.38 16.06 4.18
C VAL A 11 -6.96 17.48 4.47
N ILE A 12 -6.37 18.17 3.49
CA ILE A 12 -6.18 19.63 3.56
C ILE A 12 -7.54 20.28 3.26
N ARG A 13 -8.16 20.85 4.29
CA ARG A 13 -9.49 21.50 4.18
C ARG A 13 -9.41 22.90 3.60
N GLY A 14 -8.32 23.61 3.89
CA GLY A 14 -8.08 24.95 3.39
C GLY A 14 -6.73 25.47 3.84
N SER A 15 -6.27 26.55 3.22
CA SER A 15 -5.05 27.25 3.58
C SER A 15 -5.18 28.74 3.27
N ALA A 16 -4.27 29.53 3.83
CA ALA A 16 -4.11 30.94 3.47
C ALA A 16 -2.65 31.34 3.54
N VAL A 17 -2.32 32.39 2.78
CA VAL A 17 -1.00 33.04 2.77
C VAL A 17 -1.23 34.54 2.86
N ASN A 18 -0.44 35.24 3.69
CA ASN A 18 -0.40 36.71 3.71
C ASN A 18 1.02 37.23 3.97
N GLN A 19 1.12 38.54 4.27
CA GLN A 19 2.37 39.23 4.56
C GLN A 19 2.23 40.08 5.82
N ASP A 20 3.30 40.16 6.62
CA ASP A 20 3.46 41.06 7.76
C ASP A 20 3.38 42.54 7.37
N GLY A 21 3.76 42.88 6.14
CA GLY A 21 3.71 44.22 5.59
C GLY A 21 4.65 45.17 6.32
N ARG A 22 4.11 46.28 6.84
CA ARG A 22 4.87 47.28 7.60
C ARG A 22 4.97 46.87 9.07
N SER A 23 5.82 45.90 9.37
CA SER A 23 6.14 45.49 10.74
C SER A 23 7.26 46.35 11.37
N SER A 24 7.58 46.11 12.65
CA SER A 24 8.59 46.87 13.41
C SER A 24 10.04 46.69 12.91
N GLY A 25 10.26 45.81 11.93
CA GLY A 25 11.53 45.55 11.28
C GLY A 25 11.38 44.44 10.26
N LEU A 26 12.27 44.36 9.27
CA LEU A 26 12.15 43.41 8.15
C LEU A 26 11.93 41.95 8.60
N SER A 27 12.56 41.54 9.70
CA SER A 27 12.49 40.19 10.28
C SER A 27 11.55 40.08 11.48
N ALA A 28 10.88 41.18 11.88
CA ALA A 28 10.02 41.19 13.05
C ALA A 28 8.63 40.63 12.68
N PRO A 29 8.13 39.59 13.38
CA PRO A 29 6.83 39.02 13.08
C PRO A 29 5.68 39.98 13.46
N SER A 30 4.53 39.83 12.79
CA SER A 30 3.33 40.64 13.05
C SER A 30 2.19 39.79 13.61
N GLY A 31 1.83 40.00 14.89
CA GLY A 31 0.69 39.33 15.53
C GLY A 31 -0.63 39.50 14.77
N PRO A 32 -1.04 40.73 14.38
CA PRO A 32 -2.25 40.93 13.58
C PRO A 32 -2.24 40.16 12.24
N SER A 33 -1.09 40.10 11.56
CA SER A 33 -0.96 39.36 10.30
C SER A 33 -1.07 37.86 10.51
N GLN A 34 -0.53 37.33 11.62
CA GLN A 34 -0.70 35.92 12.01
C GLN A 34 -2.17 35.60 12.37
N GLN A 35 -2.87 36.50 13.05
CA GLN A 35 -4.30 36.35 13.32
C GLN A 35 -5.10 36.29 12.01
N GLU A 36 -4.84 37.22 11.10
CA GLU A 36 -5.54 37.33 9.83
C GLU A 36 -5.35 36.08 8.96
N VAL A 37 -4.12 35.58 8.82
CA VAL A 37 -3.84 34.38 8.00
C VAL A 37 -4.51 33.14 8.59
N THR A 38 -4.49 32.98 9.92
CA THR A 38 -5.17 31.87 10.58
C THR A 38 -6.68 31.95 10.38
N GLN A 39 -7.30 33.13 10.59
CA GLN A 39 -8.72 33.31 10.36
C GLN A 39 -9.11 33.09 8.89
N GLN A 40 -8.29 33.55 7.94
CA GLN A 40 -8.54 33.34 6.52
C GLN A 40 -8.45 31.86 6.14
N ALA A 41 -7.48 31.12 6.66
CA ALA A 41 -7.35 29.69 6.43
C ALA A 41 -8.56 28.91 6.99
N LEU A 42 -9.04 29.28 8.18
CA LEU A 42 -10.25 28.72 8.79
C LEU A 42 -11.51 29.00 7.94
N ARG A 43 -11.66 30.24 7.45
CA ARG A 43 -12.74 30.61 6.51
C ARG A 43 -12.68 29.79 5.23
N ASN A 44 -11.49 29.68 4.61
CA ASN A 44 -11.28 28.89 3.39
C ASN A 44 -11.59 27.41 3.62
N ALA A 45 -11.32 26.89 4.81
CA ALA A 45 -11.61 25.51 5.20
C ALA A 45 -13.08 25.26 5.57
N GLY A 46 -13.88 26.31 5.80
CA GLY A 46 -15.23 26.21 6.36
C GLY A 46 -15.24 25.65 7.80
N VAL A 47 -14.19 25.94 8.58
CA VAL A 47 -13.96 25.42 9.94
C VAL A 47 -14.09 26.54 10.96
N LYS A 48 -14.85 26.30 12.04
CA LYS A 48 -14.92 27.22 13.17
C LYS A 48 -13.70 27.04 14.09
N PRO A 49 -13.17 28.11 14.72
CA PRO A 49 -12.03 28.00 15.64
C PRO A 49 -12.19 26.93 16.73
N ALA A 50 -13.38 26.82 17.32
CA ALA A 50 -13.69 25.85 18.38
C ALA A 50 -13.59 24.37 17.93
N GLN A 51 -13.60 24.08 16.63
CA GLN A 51 -13.45 22.72 16.10
C GLN A 51 -11.98 22.27 16.00
N VAL A 52 -11.03 23.22 16.03
CA VAL A 52 -9.60 22.92 15.93
C VAL A 52 -9.07 22.49 17.28
N GLY A 53 -8.62 21.23 17.39
CA GLY A 53 -8.10 20.68 18.65
C GLY A 53 -6.61 20.86 18.87
N TYR A 54 -5.85 21.06 17.78
CA TYR A 54 -4.39 21.14 17.82
C TYR A 54 -3.84 22.19 16.84
N ILE A 55 -2.80 22.91 17.23
CA ILE A 55 -1.98 23.71 16.33
C ILE A 55 -0.53 23.21 16.39
N GLU A 56 -0.01 22.83 15.24
CA GLU A 56 1.41 22.74 14.99
C GLU A 56 1.91 24.15 14.67
N ALA A 57 2.50 24.80 15.66
CA ALA A 57 2.94 26.18 15.61
C ALA A 57 4.20 26.34 14.75
N HIS A 58 4.49 27.57 14.33
CA HIS A 58 5.81 27.91 13.83
C HIS A 58 6.86 27.73 14.93
N GLY A 59 6.58 28.17 16.16
CA GLY A 59 7.22 27.73 17.41
C GLY A 59 8.73 27.57 17.32
N THR A 60 9.44 28.68 17.14
CA THR A 60 10.89 28.72 16.92
C THR A 60 11.71 28.81 18.20
N GLY A 61 11.06 28.99 19.35
CA GLY A 61 11.75 29.17 20.63
C GLY A 61 12.34 30.57 20.78
N THR A 62 11.85 31.55 20.02
CA THR A 62 12.40 32.91 20.07
C THR A 62 11.72 33.75 21.15
N PRO A 63 12.47 34.54 21.95
CA PRO A 63 11.88 35.35 23.03
C PRO A 63 10.81 36.34 22.55
N LEU A 64 10.91 36.82 21.31
CA LEU A 64 9.96 37.75 20.70
C LEU A 64 8.84 37.03 19.93
N GLY A 65 9.17 36.02 19.14
CA GLY A 65 8.22 35.38 18.23
C GLY A 65 7.20 34.50 18.94
N ASP A 66 7.63 33.73 19.94
CA ASP A 66 6.73 32.81 20.63
C ASP A 66 5.59 33.54 21.37
N PRO A 67 5.81 34.65 22.11
CA PRO A 67 4.72 35.43 22.68
C PRO A 67 3.76 36.02 21.64
N ILE A 68 4.29 36.48 20.49
CA ILE A 68 3.48 37.04 19.40
C ILE A 68 2.58 35.95 18.80
N GLU A 69 3.12 34.76 18.55
CA GLU A 69 2.38 33.63 18.00
C GLU A 69 1.29 33.15 18.96
N ILE A 70 1.61 32.97 20.24
CA ILE A 70 0.61 32.54 21.23
C ILE A 70 -0.47 33.62 21.43
N GLY A 71 -0.10 34.90 21.38
CA GLY A 71 -1.05 36.01 21.41
C GLY A 71 -2.00 35.98 20.21
N ALA A 72 -1.48 35.72 19.00
CA ALA A 72 -2.28 35.58 17.79
C ALA A 72 -3.26 34.39 17.88
N LEU A 73 -2.78 33.23 18.33
CA LEU A 73 -3.64 32.06 18.54
C LEU A 73 -4.70 32.32 19.62
N THR A 74 -4.34 32.98 20.72
CA THR A 74 -5.28 33.36 21.77
C THR A 74 -6.42 34.22 21.21
N ALA A 75 -6.10 35.23 20.39
CA ALA A 75 -7.11 36.08 19.78
C ALA A 75 -8.06 35.32 18.85
N VAL A 76 -7.56 34.34 18.08
CA VAL A 76 -8.40 33.56 17.14
C VAL A 76 -9.22 32.48 17.84
N PHE A 77 -8.69 31.85 18.88
CA PHE A 77 -9.26 30.65 19.50
C PHE A 77 -9.83 30.87 20.92
N HIS A 78 -10.09 32.12 21.31
CA HIS A 78 -10.54 32.48 22.67
C HIS A 78 -11.88 31.84 23.09
N GLU A 79 -12.86 31.75 22.19
CA GLU A 79 -14.18 31.18 22.49
C GLU A 79 -14.19 29.64 22.34
N ARG A 80 -13.81 28.93 23.41
CA ARG A 80 -13.85 27.46 23.44
C ARG A 80 -14.05 26.85 24.82
N ALA A 81 -14.71 25.68 24.85
CA ALA A 81 -14.98 24.93 26.08
C ALA A 81 -13.85 23.98 26.49
N THR A 82 -13.05 23.53 25.53
CA THR A 82 -11.87 22.68 25.76
C THR A 82 -10.61 23.45 25.39
N PRO A 83 -9.45 23.13 25.99
CA PRO A 83 -8.19 23.78 25.63
C PRO A 83 -7.85 23.63 24.14
N LEU A 84 -7.06 24.58 23.63
CA LEU A 84 -6.34 24.43 22.36
C LEU A 84 -4.96 23.86 22.67
N TYR A 85 -4.65 22.67 22.17
CA TYR A 85 -3.29 22.15 22.30
C TYR A 85 -2.38 22.78 21.25
N VAL A 86 -1.20 23.23 21.67
CA VAL A 86 -0.21 23.84 20.78
C VAL A 86 1.14 23.15 20.97
N GLY A 87 1.81 22.79 19.88
CA GLY A 87 3.18 22.31 19.94
C GLY A 87 3.98 22.59 18.68
N SER A 88 5.25 22.18 18.67
CA SER A 88 6.16 22.36 17.53
C SER A 88 7.05 21.14 17.38
N ALA A 89 7.17 20.61 16.17
CA ALA A 89 8.11 19.53 15.81
C ALA A 89 9.57 19.96 16.01
N LYS A 90 9.83 21.27 16.03
CA LYS A 90 11.19 21.82 16.18
C LYS A 90 11.83 21.45 17.51
N THR A 91 11.04 21.10 18.53
CA THR A 91 11.59 20.59 19.80
C THR A 91 12.22 19.20 19.68
N ASN A 92 11.90 18.45 18.63
CA ASN A 92 12.41 17.10 18.39
C ASN A 92 13.52 17.08 17.34
N ILE A 93 13.36 17.87 16.27
CA ILE A 93 14.22 17.78 15.07
C ILE A 93 14.86 19.13 14.67
N GLY A 94 14.70 20.17 15.49
CA GLY A 94 15.21 21.51 15.19
C GLY A 94 14.45 22.21 14.06
N HIS A 95 14.94 23.39 13.67
CA HIS A 95 14.35 24.15 12.57
C HIS A 95 14.93 23.71 11.23
N LEU A 96 14.19 22.91 10.47
CA LEU A 96 14.60 22.41 9.16
C LEU A 96 14.44 23.43 8.01
N GLU A 97 14.54 24.72 8.31
CA GLU A 97 14.33 25.83 7.36
C GLU A 97 13.15 25.61 6.40
N PHE A 98 13.43 25.45 5.10
CA PHE A 98 12.46 25.24 4.04
C PHE A 98 11.61 23.98 4.20
N ALA A 99 12.10 22.96 4.93
CA ALA A 99 11.37 21.74 5.22
C ALA A 99 10.54 21.80 6.52
N ALA A 100 10.58 22.91 7.27
CA ALA A 100 9.89 23.01 8.57
C ALA A 100 8.37 22.86 8.44
N GLY A 101 7.75 23.48 7.43
CA GLY A 101 6.29 23.41 7.23
C GLY A 101 5.80 22.00 6.86
N ILE A 102 6.52 21.30 5.97
CA ILE A 102 6.15 19.93 5.59
C ILE A 102 6.41 18.93 6.72
N ALA A 103 7.47 19.12 7.53
CA ALA A 103 7.72 18.30 8.70
C ALA A 103 6.59 18.43 9.75
N GLY A 104 6.12 19.66 10.00
CA GLY A 104 4.94 19.90 10.84
C GLY A 104 3.67 19.26 10.26
N THR A 105 3.47 19.36 8.95
CA THR A 105 2.33 18.72 8.26
C THR A 105 2.36 17.19 8.41
N MET A 106 3.52 16.55 8.27
CA MET A 106 3.70 15.11 8.48
C MET A 106 3.41 14.71 9.93
N LYS A 107 3.91 15.46 10.91
CA LYS A 107 3.61 15.23 12.33
C LYS A 107 2.11 15.29 12.60
N VAL A 108 1.42 16.28 12.05
CA VAL A 108 -0.03 16.42 12.22
C VAL A 108 -0.79 15.29 11.53
N ALA A 109 -0.41 14.90 10.30
CA ALA A 109 -1.03 13.77 9.63
C ALA A 109 -0.90 12.48 10.47
N LEU A 110 0.28 12.21 11.02
CA LEU A 110 0.50 11.07 11.92
C LEU A 110 -0.33 11.19 13.21
N ALA A 111 -0.37 12.38 13.83
CA ALA A 111 -1.18 12.63 15.02
C ALA A 111 -2.68 12.35 14.79
N LEU A 112 -3.20 12.71 13.61
CA LEU A 112 -4.58 12.42 13.21
C LEU A 112 -4.80 10.92 13.01
N GLN A 113 -3.87 10.23 12.35
CA GLN A 113 -3.96 8.78 12.10
C GLN A 113 -3.91 7.96 13.38
N HIS A 114 -3.01 8.32 14.29
CA HIS A 114 -2.88 7.65 15.59
C HIS A 114 -3.94 8.12 16.60
N GLY A 115 -4.63 9.23 16.32
CA GLY A 115 -5.59 9.80 17.24
C GLY A 115 -4.94 10.26 18.55
N GLU A 116 -3.72 10.80 18.49
CA GLU A 116 -2.91 11.20 19.64
C GLU A 116 -2.19 12.52 19.36
N ILE A 117 -2.07 13.38 20.37
CA ILE A 117 -1.27 14.61 20.34
C ILE A 117 0.07 14.33 21.03
N PRO A 118 1.21 14.35 20.30
CA PRO A 118 2.51 14.04 20.89
C PRO A 118 2.96 15.05 21.94
N LYS A 119 3.73 14.57 22.92
CA LYS A 119 4.43 15.39 23.92
C LYS A 119 5.34 16.45 23.27
N HIS A 120 5.26 17.69 23.76
CA HIS A 120 6.21 18.76 23.51
C HIS A 120 7.46 18.60 24.37
N LEU A 121 8.65 18.77 23.77
CA LEU A 121 9.91 18.66 24.50
C LEU A 121 10.39 20.02 25.01
N ASN A 122 11.31 19.98 25.98
CA ASN A 122 12.00 21.15 26.54
C ASN A 122 11.09 22.25 27.14
N PHE A 123 9.84 21.91 27.49
CA PHE A 123 8.91 22.83 28.13
C PHE A 123 8.94 22.65 29.66
N HIS A 124 9.81 23.41 30.33
CA HIS A 124 10.01 23.35 31.79
C HIS A 124 9.47 24.60 32.50
N THR A 125 9.97 25.77 32.10
CA THR A 125 9.54 27.07 32.63
C THR A 125 8.82 27.83 31.53
N PRO A 126 7.49 28.02 31.63
CA PRO A 126 6.74 28.79 30.64
C PRO A 126 7.27 30.22 30.52
N SER A 127 7.23 30.78 29.30
CA SER A 127 7.68 32.16 29.07
C SER A 127 6.85 33.14 29.90
N PRO A 128 7.46 34.07 30.67
CA PRO A 128 6.72 35.07 31.44
C PRO A 128 6.08 36.15 30.56
N HIS A 129 6.41 36.18 29.27
CA HIS A 129 5.87 37.13 28.30
C HIS A 129 4.55 36.68 27.68
N ILE A 130 4.03 35.53 28.10
CA ILE A 130 2.73 35.00 27.69
C ILE A 130 1.81 35.04 28.91
N ASP A 131 0.62 35.60 28.74
CA ASP A 131 -0.44 35.56 29.76
C ASP A 131 -1.12 34.18 29.78
N TRP A 132 -0.46 33.23 30.45
CA TRP A 132 -0.94 31.85 30.57
C TRP A 132 -2.27 31.73 31.34
N ALA A 133 -2.64 32.73 32.13
CA ALA A 133 -3.88 32.70 32.91
C ALA A 133 -5.12 32.96 32.03
N HIS A 134 -4.97 33.69 30.93
CA HIS A 134 -6.09 34.10 30.07
C HIS A 134 -6.00 33.54 28.64
N THR A 135 -4.99 32.72 28.34
CA THR A 135 -4.92 32.01 27.05
C THR A 135 -5.67 30.68 27.11
N PRO A 136 -6.40 30.29 26.05
CA PRO A 136 -6.98 28.95 25.95
C PRO A 136 -5.93 27.89 25.57
N VAL A 137 -4.67 28.28 25.35
CA VAL A 137 -3.59 27.41 24.88
C VAL A 137 -3.03 26.56 26.01
N GLN A 138 -2.84 25.27 25.72
CA GLN A 138 -2.08 24.34 26.55
C GLN A 138 -0.96 23.67 25.75
N ILE A 139 0.24 23.61 26.34
CA ILE A 139 1.38 22.90 25.76
C ILE A 139 1.38 21.45 26.29
N PRO A 140 1.35 20.41 25.43
CA PRO A 140 1.26 19.03 25.88
C PRO A 140 2.58 18.56 26.52
N THR A 141 2.59 18.33 27.83
CA THR A 141 3.77 17.83 28.58
C THR A 141 3.88 16.30 28.62
N ALA A 142 2.86 15.61 28.12
CA ALA A 142 2.78 14.18 27.86
C ALA A 142 2.02 13.94 26.55
N THR A 143 2.08 12.71 26.00
CA THR A 143 1.22 12.33 24.86
C THR A 143 -0.23 12.25 25.33
N ILE A 144 -1.14 12.85 24.58
CA ILE A 144 -2.56 12.98 24.95
C ILE A 144 -3.41 12.22 23.93
N PRO A 145 -4.27 11.28 24.35
CA PRO A 145 -5.27 10.69 23.48
C PRO A 145 -6.19 11.77 22.92
N TRP A 146 -6.29 11.85 21.59
CA TRP A 146 -7.13 12.83 20.90
C TRP A 146 -8.53 12.23 20.66
N SER A 147 -9.26 12.02 21.75
CA SER A 147 -10.61 11.45 21.71
C SER A 147 -11.65 12.53 21.42
N LEU A 148 -12.60 12.23 20.52
CA LEU A 148 -13.73 13.11 20.18
C LEU A 148 -15.05 12.33 20.26
N PRO A 149 -16.19 13.03 20.45
CA PRO A 149 -17.51 12.41 20.34
C PRO A 149 -17.73 11.75 18.98
N ALA A 150 -18.58 10.72 18.94
CA ALA A 150 -18.91 10.03 17.69
C ALA A 150 -19.42 11.01 16.61
N GLY A 151 -18.85 10.91 15.41
CA GLY A 151 -19.19 11.77 14.27
C GLY A 151 -18.43 13.10 14.22
N ALA A 152 -17.73 13.51 15.28
CA ALA A 152 -16.83 14.66 15.22
C ALA A 152 -15.52 14.31 14.50
N LYS A 153 -14.93 15.31 13.84
CA LYS A 153 -13.67 15.17 13.10
C LYS A 153 -12.52 15.85 13.83
N ARG A 154 -11.38 15.18 13.90
CA ARG A 154 -10.13 15.79 14.39
C ARG A 154 -9.64 16.79 13.36
N ILE A 155 -9.44 18.03 13.78
CA ILE A 155 -8.96 19.12 12.94
C ILE A 155 -7.78 19.81 13.63
N ALA A 156 -6.74 20.05 12.84
CA ALA A 156 -5.52 20.71 13.25
C ALA A 156 -5.20 21.92 12.36
N GLY A 157 -4.51 22.91 12.91
CA GLY A 157 -3.85 23.96 12.14
C GLY A 157 -2.34 23.74 12.08
N ILE A 158 -1.70 24.19 11.00
CA ILE A 158 -0.24 24.22 10.85
C ILE A 158 0.17 25.63 10.45
N SER A 159 1.04 26.26 11.23
CA SER A 159 1.56 27.61 11.00
C SER A 159 3.02 27.58 10.54
N SER A 160 3.38 28.43 9.58
CA SER A 160 4.78 28.69 9.22
C SER A 160 4.96 30.15 8.82
N PHE A 161 5.89 30.84 9.48
CA PHE A 161 6.13 32.27 9.30
C PHE A 161 7.55 32.50 8.80
N GLY A 162 7.68 33.02 7.59
CA GLY A 162 8.97 33.25 6.96
C GLY A 162 9.63 34.52 7.47
N LEU A 163 10.96 34.51 7.55
CA LEU A 163 11.76 35.69 7.92
C LEU A 163 11.48 36.92 7.05
N SER A 164 11.05 36.72 5.80
CA SER A 164 10.67 37.79 4.86
C SER A 164 9.31 38.43 5.18
N GLY A 165 8.61 37.96 6.21
CA GLY A 165 7.26 38.37 6.58
C GLY A 165 6.14 37.61 5.88
N THR A 166 6.43 36.58 5.09
CA THR A 166 5.38 35.76 4.44
C THR A 166 4.85 34.71 5.40
N ASN A 167 3.56 34.74 5.70
CA ASN A 167 2.93 33.80 6.63
C ASN A 167 2.05 32.82 5.89
N VAL A 168 2.03 31.57 6.37
CA VAL A 168 1.17 30.50 5.86
C VAL A 168 0.47 29.83 7.02
N HIS A 169 -0.82 29.54 6.84
CA HIS A 169 -1.57 28.66 7.74
C HIS A 169 -2.36 27.62 6.93
N ILE A 170 -2.31 26.36 7.35
CA ILE A 170 -3.02 25.24 6.71
C ILE A 170 -3.94 24.58 7.75
N VAL A 171 -5.14 24.20 7.32
CA VAL A 171 -6.10 23.44 8.14
C VAL A 171 -6.16 22.01 7.62
N LEU A 172 -5.82 21.05 8.48
CA LEU A 172 -5.80 19.62 8.19
C LEU A 172 -6.88 18.89 9.00
N GLU A 173 -7.60 17.98 8.36
CA GLU A 173 -8.64 17.15 8.97
C GLU A 173 -8.27 15.67 8.84
N GLU A 174 -8.70 14.85 9.81
CA GLU A 174 -8.54 13.40 9.72
C GLU A 174 -9.19 12.81 8.45
N ALA A 175 -8.65 11.71 7.96
CA ALA A 175 -9.19 11.02 6.80
C ALA A 175 -10.67 10.59 7.01
N PRO A 176 -11.47 10.52 5.93
CA PRO A 176 -12.80 9.94 6.02
C PRO A 176 -12.68 8.48 6.51
N GLN A 177 -13.55 8.10 7.46
CA GLN A 177 -13.60 6.73 7.97
C GLN A 177 -13.99 5.81 6.80
N ARG A 178 -13.08 4.94 6.38
CA ARG A 178 -13.39 3.87 5.43
C ARG A 178 -14.07 2.77 6.25
N PRO A 179 -15.28 2.31 5.88
CA PRO A 179 -15.89 1.15 6.52
C PRO A 179 -14.88 0.01 6.50
N ALA A 180 -14.63 -0.64 7.64
CA ALA A 180 -13.66 -1.74 7.75
C ALA A 180 -13.93 -2.89 6.76
N THR A 181 -15.13 -2.93 6.18
CA THR A 181 -15.60 -3.91 5.20
C THR A 181 -15.29 -3.57 3.74
N ALA A 182 -14.77 -2.37 3.43
CA ALA A 182 -14.48 -1.94 2.05
C ALA A 182 -13.11 -2.41 1.52
N SER A 183 -12.35 -3.18 2.29
CA SER A 183 -11.03 -3.71 1.91
C SER A 183 -11.08 -5.05 1.17
N THR A 184 -12.27 -5.61 0.91
CA THR A 184 -12.38 -6.81 0.09
C THR A 184 -13.15 -6.46 -1.18
N PRO A 185 -12.48 -6.25 -2.33
CA PRO A 185 -13.16 -6.56 -3.57
C PRO A 185 -13.54 -8.03 -3.45
N VAL A 186 -14.84 -8.31 -3.48
CA VAL A 186 -15.39 -9.65 -3.65
C VAL A 186 -15.03 -10.12 -5.06
N VAL A 187 -13.74 -10.36 -5.31
CA VAL A 187 -13.35 -11.39 -6.26
C VAL A 187 -13.69 -12.64 -5.50
N VAL A 188 -14.83 -13.25 -5.85
CA VAL A 188 -15.32 -14.56 -5.39
C VAL A 188 -14.24 -15.29 -4.57
N ARG A 189 -14.19 -15.05 -3.26
CA ARG A 189 -13.51 -15.99 -2.37
C ARG A 189 -14.41 -17.20 -2.51
N ALA A 190 -14.02 -18.13 -3.37
CA ALA A 190 -14.71 -19.40 -3.48
C ALA A 190 -14.88 -19.87 -2.04
N GLU A 191 -16.13 -20.01 -1.60
CA GLU A 191 -16.51 -20.29 -0.21
C GLU A 191 -16.02 -21.68 0.26
N GLU A 192 -15.09 -22.28 -0.48
CA GLU A 192 -14.48 -23.60 -0.30
C GLU A 192 -12.95 -23.61 -0.48
N ALA A 193 -12.29 -22.45 -0.67
CA ALA A 193 -10.83 -22.42 -0.65
C ALA A 193 -10.35 -22.48 0.81
N THR A 194 -10.04 -23.69 1.28
CA THR A 194 -9.28 -23.90 2.50
C THR A 194 -8.05 -22.99 2.46
N THR A 195 -7.93 -22.07 3.41
CA THR A 195 -6.90 -21.03 3.50
C THR A 195 -5.48 -21.58 3.75
N ASP A 196 -5.29 -22.89 3.59
CA ASP A 196 -4.09 -23.63 4.01
C ASP A 196 -3.28 -24.19 2.83
N ALA A 197 -3.70 -23.96 1.57
CA ALA A 197 -3.08 -24.60 0.40
C ALA A 197 -2.66 -23.67 -0.75
N ALA A 198 -3.01 -22.37 -0.74
CA ALA A 198 -2.61 -21.46 -1.82
C ALA A 198 -1.22 -20.87 -1.53
N ALA A 199 -0.21 -21.26 -2.31
CA ALA A 199 1.10 -20.64 -2.23
C ALA A 199 1.02 -19.15 -2.61
N HIS A 200 1.51 -18.28 -1.73
CA HIS A 200 1.64 -16.86 -1.99
C HIS A 200 2.91 -16.60 -2.81
N LEU A 201 2.78 -15.83 -3.89
CA LEU A 201 3.92 -15.38 -4.70
C LEU A 201 4.28 -13.94 -4.33
N LEU A 202 5.44 -13.72 -3.73
CA LEU A 202 6.00 -12.39 -3.54
C LEU A 202 7.06 -12.13 -4.62
N THR A 203 6.86 -11.09 -5.43
CA THR A 203 7.92 -10.62 -6.33
C THR A 203 8.56 -9.33 -5.81
N LEU A 204 9.88 -9.27 -5.80
CA LEU A 204 10.66 -8.07 -5.52
C LEU A 204 11.51 -7.70 -6.74
N SER A 205 11.80 -6.40 -6.90
CA SER A 205 12.72 -5.97 -7.94
C SER A 205 13.54 -4.74 -7.53
N ALA A 206 14.73 -4.61 -8.10
CA ALA A 206 15.63 -3.50 -7.84
C ALA A 206 16.51 -3.15 -9.05
N LYS A 207 17.17 -1.99 -8.98
CA LYS A 207 18.09 -1.49 -10.03
C LYS A 207 19.49 -2.11 -9.98
N SER A 208 19.80 -2.86 -8.92
CA SER A 208 21.04 -3.62 -8.76
C SER A 208 20.79 -4.85 -7.89
N GLU A 209 21.66 -5.84 -7.99
CA GLU A 209 21.62 -7.05 -7.16
C GLU A 209 21.75 -6.72 -5.67
N ALA A 210 22.69 -5.85 -5.29
CA ALA A 210 22.84 -5.40 -3.90
C ALA A 210 21.58 -4.70 -3.36
N ALA A 211 20.87 -3.93 -4.19
CA ALA A 211 19.61 -3.30 -3.79
C ALA A 211 18.47 -4.32 -3.66
N LEU A 212 18.48 -5.40 -4.46
CA LEU A 212 17.52 -6.49 -4.36
C LEU A 212 17.75 -7.29 -3.06
N GLN A 213 18.99 -7.64 -2.75
CA GLN A 213 19.38 -8.28 -1.49
C GLN A 213 18.96 -7.43 -0.28
N ALA A 214 19.26 -6.12 -0.30
CA ALA A 214 18.85 -5.21 0.76
C ALA A 214 17.32 -5.08 0.86
N MET A 215 16.59 -5.20 -0.26
CA MET A 215 15.12 -5.20 -0.25
C MET A 215 14.57 -6.48 0.39
N ALA A 216 15.11 -7.64 0.03
CA ALA A 216 14.74 -8.91 0.65
C ALA A 216 14.97 -8.89 2.16
N GLN A 217 16.11 -8.36 2.62
CA GLN A 217 16.38 -8.18 4.06
C GLN A 217 15.36 -7.27 4.73
N ARG A 218 14.97 -6.15 4.11
CA ARG A 218 13.95 -5.25 4.67
C ARG A 218 12.59 -5.92 4.79
N TYR A 219 12.19 -6.71 3.79
CA TYR A 219 10.95 -7.50 3.88
C TYR A 219 11.05 -8.58 4.95
N ALA A 220 12.15 -9.31 5.06
CA ALA A 220 12.36 -10.30 6.11
C ALA A 220 12.27 -9.67 7.52
N VAL A 221 12.86 -8.48 7.72
CA VAL A 221 12.73 -7.74 8.98
C VAL A 221 11.29 -7.29 9.21
N PHE A 222 10.63 -6.72 8.20
CA PHE A 222 9.24 -6.28 8.30
C PHE A 222 8.30 -7.43 8.71
N LEU A 223 8.40 -8.58 8.05
CA LEU A 223 7.59 -9.77 8.34
C LEU A 223 7.86 -10.34 9.74
N ALA A 224 9.03 -10.06 10.34
CA ALA A 224 9.32 -10.47 11.71
C ALA A 224 8.77 -9.50 12.79
N THR A 225 8.20 -8.35 12.40
CA THR A 225 7.66 -7.37 13.37
C THR A 225 6.20 -7.65 13.71
N PRO A 226 5.74 -7.39 14.97
CA PRO A 226 4.35 -7.62 15.38
C PRO A 226 3.28 -6.97 14.48
N PRO A 227 3.46 -5.74 13.95
CA PRO A 227 2.49 -5.15 13.03
C PRO A 227 2.28 -5.95 11.74
N ALA A 228 3.24 -6.79 11.33
CA ALA A 228 3.07 -7.65 10.16
C ALA A 228 2.26 -8.92 10.45
N ALA A 229 2.14 -9.33 11.71
CA ALA A 229 1.30 -10.47 12.08
C ALA A 229 -0.20 -10.19 11.88
N ASP A 230 -0.58 -8.91 11.90
CA ASP A 230 -1.95 -8.45 11.66
C ASP A 230 -2.23 -8.15 10.17
N VAL A 231 -1.24 -8.33 9.29
CA VAL A 231 -1.35 -8.05 7.84
C VAL A 231 -1.48 -9.35 7.06
N ASP A 232 -2.46 -9.40 6.15
CA ASP A 232 -2.65 -10.53 5.25
C ASP A 232 -1.47 -10.66 4.27
N LEU A 233 -0.87 -11.86 4.16
CA LEU A 233 0.25 -12.09 3.25
C LEU A 233 -0.13 -11.85 1.78
N GLY A 234 -1.38 -12.09 1.42
CA GLY A 234 -1.94 -11.77 0.11
C GLY A 234 -1.91 -10.27 -0.18
N ASP A 235 -2.24 -9.42 0.79
CA ASP A 235 -2.15 -7.95 0.65
C ASP A 235 -0.71 -7.47 0.43
N ILE A 236 0.27 -8.12 1.08
CA ILE A 236 1.70 -7.83 0.88
C ILE A 236 2.12 -8.18 -0.56
N CYS A 237 1.77 -9.38 -1.02
CA CYS A 237 2.04 -9.83 -2.38
C CYS A 237 1.34 -8.93 -3.41
N TYR A 238 0.06 -8.63 -3.21
CA TYR A 238 -0.72 -7.74 -4.07
C TYR A 238 -0.07 -6.35 -4.16
N THR A 239 0.31 -5.76 -3.03
CA THR A 239 0.96 -4.45 -2.97
C THR A 239 2.30 -4.46 -3.70
N SER A 240 3.07 -5.55 -3.59
CA SER A 240 4.33 -5.68 -4.32
C SER A 240 4.13 -5.78 -5.84
N HIS A 241 3.08 -6.48 -6.29
CA HIS A 241 2.79 -6.66 -7.71
C HIS A 241 2.23 -5.40 -8.39
N THR A 242 1.32 -4.70 -7.70
CA THR A 242 0.51 -3.63 -8.29
C THR A 242 0.95 -2.23 -7.86
N GLY A 243 1.55 -2.10 -6.68
CA GLY A 243 1.91 -0.83 -6.06
C GLY A 243 3.41 -0.51 -6.09
N ARG A 244 4.23 -1.27 -6.82
CA ARG A 244 5.69 -1.06 -6.92
C ARG A 244 6.15 -1.07 -8.38
N ASN A 245 7.24 -0.34 -8.62
CA ASN A 245 7.92 -0.36 -9.92
C ASN A 245 8.62 -1.70 -10.14
N HIS A 246 8.62 -2.15 -11.39
CA HIS A 246 9.28 -3.39 -11.84
C HIS A 246 10.62 -3.09 -12.51
N TYR A 247 11.73 -3.41 -11.85
CA TYR A 247 13.10 -3.19 -12.32
C TYR A 247 13.73 -4.45 -12.95
N SER A 248 15.00 -4.35 -13.35
CA SER A 248 15.72 -5.39 -14.08
C SER A 248 16.14 -6.57 -13.23
N HIS A 249 16.64 -6.35 -12.01
CA HIS A 249 16.95 -7.44 -11.08
C HIS A 249 15.67 -7.85 -10.34
N ARG A 250 15.31 -9.13 -10.42
CA ARG A 250 14.05 -9.65 -9.90
C ARG A 250 14.28 -10.87 -9.02
N LEU A 251 13.45 -10.99 -8.01
CA LEU A 251 13.33 -12.13 -7.11
C LEU A 251 11.85 -12.49 -7.04
N SER A 252 11.53 -13.77 -7.20
CA SER A 252 10.24 -14.33 -6.81
C SER A 252 10.44 -15.32 -5.69
N VAL A 253 9.56 -15.23 -4.67
CA VAL A 253 9.52 -16.15 -3.54
C VAL A 253 8.11 -16.71 -3.44
N THR A 254 7.98 -18.03 -3.37
CA THR A 254 6.71 -18.70 -3.05
C THR A 254 6.72 -19.20 -1.61
N ALA A 255 5.62 -19.02 -0.88
CA ALA A 255 5.46 -19.58 0.46
C ALA A 255 3.99 -19.81 0.80
N ALA A 256 3.68 -20.83 1.60
CA ALA A 256 2.34 -21.08 2.12
C ALA A 256 2.02 -20.27 3.38
N SER A 257 3.03 -19.65 4.01
CA SER A 257 2.84 -18.89 5.25
C SER A 257 3.76 -17.68 5.36
N LEU A 258 3.40 -16.75 6.25
CA LEU A 258 4.22 -15.58 6.57
C LEU A 258 5.58 -15.98 7.14
N ALA A 259 5.61 -17.01 8.00
CA ALA A 259 6.84 -17.51 8.60
C ALA A 259 7.79 -18.11 7.54
N GLU A 260 7.26 -18.91 6.62
CA GLU A 260 8.04 -19.47 5.51
C GLU A 260 8.54 -18.37 4.57
N MET A 261 7.70 -17.39 4.22
CA MET A 261 8.10 -16.23 3.41
C MET A 261 9.25 -15.46 4.07
N GLN A 262 9.15 -15.22 5.38
CA GLN A 262 10.17 -14.52 6.16
C GLN A 262 11.50 -15.30 6.17
N GLN A 263 11.46 -16.60 6.43
CA GLN A 263 12.65 -17.45 6.47
C GLN A 263 13.35 -17.49 5.12
N THR A 264 12.58 -17.67 4.04
CA THR A 264 13.10 -17.74 2.67
C THR A 264 13.74 -16.42 2.23
N LEU A 265 13.13 -15.28 2.55
CA LEU A 265 13.72 -13.96 2.29
C LEU A 265 14.99 -13.71 3.12
N ALA A 266 15.02 -14.14 4.39
CA ALA A 266 16.20 -14.02 5.24
C ALA A 266 17.35 -14.88 4.72
N ALA A 267 17.07 -16.10 4.26
CA ALA A 267 18.05 -16.99 3.66
C ALA A 267 18.63 -16.41 2.36
N TYR A 268 17.77 -15.87 1.49
CA TYR A 268 18.21 -15.16 0.29
C TYR A 268 19.07 -13.93 0.60
N ALA A 269 18.68 -13.16 1.62
CA ALA A 269 19.43 -11.98 2.01
C ALA A 269 20.83 -12.33 2.56
N ALA A 270 20.98 -13.47 3.24
CA ALA A 270 22.26 -13.94 3.76
C ALA A 270 23.17 -14.50 2.65
N THR A 271 22.60 -15.30 1.75
CA THR A 271 23.33 -15.94 0.65
C THR A 271 22.53 -15.80 -0.65
N PRO A 272 22.72 -14.71 -1.41
CA PRO A 272 21.99 -14.49 -2.65
C PRO A 272 22.33 -15.54 -3.71
N GLY A 273 21.30 -15.98 -4.45
CA GLY A 273 21.43 -16.90 -5.57
C GLY A 273 20.27 -17.88 -5.65
N ASP A 274 20.27 -18.71 -6.69
CA ASP A 274 19.20 -19.68 -6.97
C ASP A 274 19.36 -21.01 -6.21
N GLN A 275 20.35 -21.12 -5.32
CA GLN A 275 20.66 -22.36 -4.59
C GLN A 275 19.73 -22.64 -3.40
N LEU A 276 18.64 -21.87 -3.24
CA LEU A 276 17.73 -21.94 -2.10
C LEU A 276 16.49 -22.82 -2.35
N GLY A 277 16.49 -23.61 -3.43
CA GLY A 277 15.44 -24.56 -3.77
C GLY A 277 14.33 -23.97 -4.62
N ASP A 278 13.29 -24.76 -4.87
CA ASP A 278 12.22 -24.47 -5.84
C ASP A 278 11.34 -23.27 -5.46
N ALA A 279 11.43 -22.80 -4.20
CA ALA A 279 10.66 -21.68 -3.69
C ALA A 279 11.20 -20.31 -4.12
N ILE A 280 12.43 -20.24 -4.67
CA ILE A 280 13.08 -19.00 -5.10
C ILE A 280 13.42 -19.09 -6.58
N ALA A 281 13.16 -18.00 -7.30
CA ALA A 281 13.80 -17.75 -8.57
C ALA A 281 14.33 -16.32 -8.65
N THR A 282 15.55 -16.16 -9.14
CA THR A 282 16.11 -14.85 -9.48
C THR A 282 16.20 -14.66 -10.99
N GLY A 283 16.26 -13.41 -11.42
CA GLY A 283 16.43 -13.13 -12.84
C GLY A 283 16.87 -11.69 -13.09
N HIS A 284 17.51 -11.50 -14.25
CA HIS A 284 17.85 -10.19 -14.76
C HIS A 284 17.17 -9.96 -16.11
N VAL A 285 16.27 -8.97 -16.16
CA VAL A 285 15.60 -8.55 -17.39
C VAL A 285 16.46 -7.50 -18.09
N GLY A 286 16.97 -7.86 -19.27
CA GLY A 286 17.69 -6.92 -20.14
C GLY A 286 16.79 -5.81 -20.70
N LYS A 287 17.39 -4.84 -21.41
CA LYS A 287 16.69 -3.67 -21.97
C LYS A 287 15.79 -3.96 -23.19
N THR A 288 15.64 -5.22 -23.58
CA THR A 288 14.95 -5.61 -24.83
C THR A 288 13.48 -5.98 -24.60
N GLN A 289 12.71 -5.85 -25.70
CA GLN A 289 11.25 -5.83 -25.79
C GLN A 289 10.51 -6.90 -24.98
N LYS A 290 9.22 -6.63 -24.69
CA LYS A 290 8.28 -7.61 -24.10
C LYS A 290 8.50 -9.00 -24.71
N PRO A 291 8.64 -10.07 -23.90
CA PRO A 291 8.90 -11.40 -24.42
C PRO A 291 7.75 -11.84 -25.34
N LYS A 292 8.10 -12.49 -26.45
CA LYS A 292 7.12 -13.22 -27.27
C LYS A 292 6.91 -14.58 -26.61
N ILE A 293 5.67 -14.87 -26.22
CA ILE A 293 5.31 -16.10 -25.51
C ILE A 293 4.78 -17.11 -26.54
N ALA A 294 5.30 -18.34 -26.50
CA ALA A 294 4.81 -19.47 -27.29
C ALA A 294 4.47 -20.63 -26.35
N PHE A 295 3.31 -21.25 -26.53
CA PHE A 295 2.91 -22.45 -25.78
C PHE A 295 3.25 -23.69 -26.60
N LEU A 296 4.12 -24.54 -26.07
CA LEU A 296 4.49 -25.81 -26.69
C LEU A 296 3.64 -26.93 -26.09
N PHE A 297 2.75 -27.51 -26.91
CA PHE A 297 1.96 -28.68 -26.54
C PHE A 297 2.73 -29.92 -26.99
N THR A 298 3.37 -30.61 -26.04
CA THR A 298 4.13 -31.83 -26.30
C THR A 298 3.19 -33.01 -26.60
N GLY A 299 3.74 -34.03 -27.28
CA GLY A 299 3.04 -35.28 -27.51
C GLY A 299 3.07 -36.22 -26.30
N GLN A 300 3.03 -37.52 -26.57
CA GLN A 300 3.12 -38.56 -25.53
C GLN A 300 4.46 -38.49 -24.76
N GLY A 301 4.40 -38.78 -23.45
CA GLY A 301 5.58 -38.95 -22.58
C GLY A 301 5.56 -38.09 -21.31
N SER A 302 4.61 -37.15 -21.20
CA SER A 302 4.48 -36.25 -20.05
C SER A 302 3.38 -36.67 -19.06
N GLN A 303 2.62 -37.72 -19.37
CA GLN A 303 1.53 -38.20 -18.52
C GLN A 303 2.05 -38.98 -17.30
N TYR A 304 1.39 -38.82 -16.16
CA TYR A 304 1.63 -39.59 -14.94
C TYR A 304 0.30 -39.81 -14.18
N PRO A 305 0.18 -40.88 -13.36
CA PRO A 305 -1.03 -41.14 -12.57
C PRO A 305 -1.37 -39.97 -11.65
N GLY A 306 -2.64 -39.55 -11.63
CA GLY A 306 -3.10 -38.45 -10.78
C GLY A 306 -2.72 -37.05 -11.28
N MET A 307 -2.25 -36.90 -12.53
CA MET A 307 -1.84 -35.60 -13.06
C MET A 307 -2.96 -34.56 -12.96
N GLY A 308 -2.62 -33.37 -12.46
CA GLY A 308 -3.55 -32.26 -12.31
C GLY A 308 -4.65 -32.46 -11.25
N ARG A 309 -4.60 -33.51 -10.42
CA ARG A 309 -5.61 -33.76 -9.37
C ARG A 309 -5.67 -32.63 -8.34
N GLU A 310 -4.51 -32.16 -7.89
CA GLU A 310 -4.43 -31.03 -6.95
C GLU A 310 -5.01 -29.76 -7.57
N LEU A 311 -4.63 -29.44 -8.82
CA LEU A 311 -5.17 -28.29 -9.56
C LEU A 311 -6.68 -28.40 -9.78
N TYR A 312 -7.22 -29.59 -10.00
CA TYR A 312 -8.67 -29.78 -10.09
C TYR A 312 -9.38 -29.49 -8.77
N ALA A 313 -8.77 -29.86 -7.64
CA ALA A 313 -9.32 -29.58 -6.32
C ALA A 313 -9.22 -28.09 -5.92
N SER A 314 -8.08 -27.45 -6.21
CA SER A 314 -7.76 -26.10 -5.71
C SER A 314 -8.07 -24.97 -6.69
N GLU A 315 -7.96 -25.18 -8.01
CA GLU A 315 -8.03 -24.11 -9.01
C GLU A 315 -9.36 -24.13 -9.80
N PRO A 316 -10.27 -23.17 -9.56
CA PRO A 316 -11.60 -23.16 -10.19
C PRO A 316 -11.55 -23.10 -11.73
N ILE A 317 -10.58 -22.38 -12.29
CA ILE A 317 -10.43 -22.26 -13.75
C ILE A 317 -10.00 -23.60 -14.37
N PHE A 318 -9.06 -24.30 -13.74
CA PHE A 318 -8.59 -25.60 -14.22
C PHE A 318 -9.71 -26.64 -14.18
N ARG A 319 -10.43 -26.70 -13.04
CA ARG A 319 -11.60 -27.55 -12.86
C ARG A 319 -12.70 -27.27 -13.88
N ALA A 320 -13.09 -26.03 -14.08
CA ALA A 320 -14.11 -25.67 -15.06
C ALA A 320 -13.74 -26.08 -16.49
N VAL A 321 -12.45 -26.03 -16.85
CA VAL A 321 -11.98 -26.49 -18.16
C VAL A 321 -12.03 -28.01 -18.27
N LEU A 322 -11.62 -28.76 -17.25
CA LEU A 322 -11.73 -30.22 -17.24
C LEU A 322 -13.19 -30.69 -17.25
N ASP A 323 -14.06 -30.08 -16.45
CA ASP A 323 -15.50 -30.38 -16.42
C ASP A 323 -16.17 -30.13 -17.78
N ARG A 324 -15.69 -29.13 -18.53
CA ARG A 324 -16.15 -28.88 -19.90
C ARG A 324 -15.67 -29.96 -20.88
N CYS A 325 -14.48 -30.50 -20.68
CA CYS A 325 -13.90 -31.53 -21.55
C CYS A 325 -14.49 -32.92 -21.27
N GLU A 326 -14.89 -33.20 -20.03
CA GLU A 326 -15.44 -34.49 -19.58
C GLU A 326 -16.54 -35.06 -20.51
N PRO A 327 -17.67 -34.37 -20.78
CA PRO A 327 -18.72 -34.93 -21.62
C PRO A 327 -18.28 -35.13 -23.08
N ILE A 328 -17.37 -34.30 -23.60
CA ILE A 328 -16.85 -34.39 -24.98
C ILE A 328 -15.99 -35.65 -25.13
N VAL A 329 -15.15 -35.94 -24.13
CA VAL A 329 -14.30 -37.13 -24.13
C VAL A 329 -15.14 -38.39 -23.89
N GLN A 330 -16.12 -38.32 -23.00
CA GLN A 330 -17.07 -39.41 -22.76
C GLN A 330 -17.81 -39.80 -24.04
N GLU A 331 -18.26 -38.83 -24.84
CA GLU A 331 -18.92 -39.07 -26.13
C GLU A 331 -17.96 -39.71 -27.15
N CYS A 332 -16.72 -39.23 -27.25
CA CYS A 332 -15.75 -39.72 -28.23
C CYS A 332 -15.16 -41.10 -27.89
N LEU A 333 -14.94 -41.39 -26.61
CA LEU A 333 -14.18 -42.56 -26.15
C LEU A 333 -15.00 -43.56 -25.33
N GLY A 334 -16.23 -43.21 -24.93
CA GLY A 334 -17.09 -44.05 -24.08
C GLY A 334 -16.59 -44.23 -22.64
N ARG A 335 -15.65 -43.38 -22.18
CA ARG A 335 -15.04 -43.43 -20.84
C ARG A 335 -14.82 -42.03 -20.28
N SER A 336 -14.86 -41.92 -18.96
CA SER A 336 -14.75 -40.64 -18.26
C SER A 336 -13.30 -40.16 -18.33
N LEU A 337 -13.11 -38.88 -18.65
CA LEU A 337 -11.79 -38.26 -18.63
C LEU A 337 -11.26 -38.21 -17.19
N LEU A 338 -12.10 -37.82 -16.23
CA LEU A 338 -11.73 -37.76 -14.82
C LEU A 338 -11.37 -39.13 -14.27
N GLU A 339 -12.11 -40.18 -14.61
CA GLU A 339 -11.75 -41.56 -14.23
C GLU A 339 -10.39 -41.93 -14.80
N LEU A 340 -10.12 -41.65 -16.07
CA LEU A 340 -8.85 -41.97 -16.73
C LEU A 340 -7.65 -41.22 -16.12
N LEU A 341 -7.83 -39.97 -15.69
CA LEU A 341 -6.78 -39.16 -15.08
C LEU A 341 -6.46 -39.58 -13.64
N TYR A 342 -7.45 -40.07 -12.90
CA TYR A 342 -7.35 -40.33 -11.46
C TYR A 342 -7.41 -41.81 -11.07
N LEU A 343 -7.14 -42.72 -12.02
CA LEU A 343 -7.02 -44.16 -11.76
C LEU A 343 -6.05 -44.44 -10.60
N GLU A 344 -6.48 -45.24 -9.62
CA GLU A 344 -5.61 -45.74 -8.55
C GLU A 344 -4.58 -46.73 -9.10
N GLU A 345 -3.35 -46.70 -8.57
CA GLU A 345 -2.18 -47.45 -9.06
C GLU A 345 -2.40 -48.97 -9.21
N ALA A 346 -3.38 -49.55 -8.53
CA ALA A 346 -3.70 -50.98 -8.60
C ALA A 346 -4.10 -51.46 -10.02
N VAL A 347 -4.47 -50.55 -10.94
CA VAL A 347 -4.88 -50.87 -12.32
C VAL A 347 -3.82 -50.48 -13.37
N ALA A 348 -2.75 -49.76 -12.95
CA ALA A 348 -1.77 -49.21 -13.88
C ALA A 348 -0.96 -50.28 -14.65
N SER A 349 -0.82 -51.49 -14.11
CA SER A 349 -0.16 -52.63 -14.78
C SER A 349 -0.87 -53.13 -16.05
N GLN A 350 -2.14 -52.77 -16.28
CA GLN A 350 -2.87 -53.09 -17.52
C GLN A 350 -2.85 -51.97 -18.56
N SER A 351 -2.33 -50.78 -18.21
CA SER A 351 -2.36 -49.60 -19.08
C SER A 351 -1.16 -49.48 -20.04
N GLN A 352 -0.11 -50.27 -19.82
CA GLN A 352 1.07 -50.29 -20.71
C GLN A 352 0.82 -50.97 -22.06
N GLU A 353 -0.30 -51.69 -22.24
CA GLU A 353 -0.48 -52.54 -23.42
C GLU A 353 -1.22 -51.90 -24.60
N VAL A 354 -1.73 -50.66 -24.51
CA VAL A 354 -2.50 -50.08 -25.62
C VAL A 354 -2.26 -48.58 -25.77
N GLY A 355 -1.97 -48.14 -27.00
CA GLY A 355 -1.67 -46.76 -27.37
C GLY A 355 -2.85 -45.79 -27.20
N TRP A 356 -3.06 -45.29 -25.98
CA TRP A 356 -4.12 -44.35 -25.61
C TRP A 356 -3.70 -42.87 -25.63
N SER A 357 -2.48 -42.56 -26.06
CA SER A 357 -1.88 -41.22 -26.00
C SER A 357 -2.12 -40.33 -27.23
N GLN A 358 -2.70 -40.86 -28.30
CA GLN A 358 -3.11 -40.08 -29.46
C GLN A 358 -4.34 -40.72 -30.09
N SER A 359 -5.38 -39.90 -30.29
CA SER A 359 -6.51 -40.22 -31.16
C SER A 359 -5.99 -40.73 -32.49
N ARG A 360 -6.43 -41.94 -32.87
CA ARG A 360 -6.04 -42.62 -34.11
C ARG A 360 -6.28 -41.70 -35.30
N LYS A 361 -5.32 -41.72 -36.23
CA LYS A 361 -5.34 -41.12 -37.56
C LYS A 361 -6.78 -41.02 -38.10
N ILE A 362 -7.21 -39.80 -38.40
CA ILE A 362 -8.33 -39.56 -39.30
C ILE A 362 -7.86 -40.06 -40.67
N ASP A 363 -8.31 -41.24 -41.07
CA ASP A 363 -8.16 -41.74 -42.44
C ASP A 363 -8.92 -40.80 -43.39
N GLN A 364 -8.19 -40.12 -44.27
CA GLN A 364 -8.80 -39.46 -45.42
C GLN A 364 -9.27 -40.55 -46.41
N PRO A 365 -10.54 -40.55 -46.85
CA PRO A 365 -11.00 -41.50 -47.83
C PRO A 365 -10.34 -41.22 -49.19
N THR A 366 -9.59 -42.20 -49.67
CA THR A 366 -9.07 -42.31 -51.02
C THR A 366 -10.20 -42.56 -52.02
N THR A 367 -10.69 -41.52 -52.67
CA THR A 367 -11.36 -41.65 -53.98
C THR A 367 -10.86 -40.57 -54.93
N ARG A 368 -10.05 -40.96 -55.92
CA ARG A 368 -9.86 -40.20 -57.15
C ARG A 368 -11.12 -40.30 -58.00
N PRO A 369 -11.55 -39.20 -58.63
CA PRO A 369 -12.09 -39.23 -59.98
C PRO A 369 -11.01 -38.74 -60.96
N THR A 370 -10.80 -39.53 -62.01
CA THR A 370 -9.98 -39.23 -63.19
C THR A 370 -10.59 -38.13 -64.07
N ASP A 371 -9.68 -37.30 -64.61
CA ASP A 371 -9.69 -36.52 -65.86
C ASP A 371 -10.82 -35.53 -66.20
N GLN A 372 -10.47 -34.24 -66.32
CA GLN A 372 -10.18 -33.63 -67.63
C GLN A 372 -9.53 -32.24 -67.52
N PRO A 373 -8.63 -31.87 -68.47
CA PRO A 373 -7.91 -30.59 -68.46
C PRO A 373 -8.67 -29.52 -69.25
N THR A 374 -9.06 -28.42 -68.61
CA THR A 374 -9.50 -27.21 -69.31
C THR A 374 -8.47 -26.09 -69.14
N THR A 375 -8.05 -25.62 -70.30
CA THR A 375 -7.03 -24.63 -70.56
C THR A 375 -7.56 -23.19 -70.46
N ARG A 376 -6.64 -22.27 -70.10
CA ARG A 376 -6.52 -20.83 -70.50
C ARG A 376 -7.47 -19.78 -69.87
N PRO A 377 -7.15 -18.47 -69.99
CA PRO A 377 -5.85 -17.77 -70.10
C PRO A 377 -5.75 -16.50 -69.21
N THR A 378 -4.56 -15.87 -69.26
CA THR A 378 -4.14 -14.53 -68.78
C THR A 378 -4.11 -14.25 -67.29
#